data_AF-A0A0K2T006-F1
#
_entry.id   AF-A0A0K2T006-F1
#
_cell.length_a   1.000
_cell.length_b   1.000
_cell.length_c   1.000
_cell.angle_alpha   90.00
_cell.angle_beta   90.00
_cell.angle_gamma   90.00
#
_symmetry.space_group_name_H-M   'P 1'
#
loop_
_entity.id
_entity.type
_entity.pdbx_description
1 polymer ?
#
loop_
_entity_poly.entity_id
_entity_poly.type
_entity_poly.pdbx_seq_one_letter_code
_entity_poly.pdbx_strand_id
1 'polypeptide(L)'
;ADCQTQYIYKYFNSFRCLLRIKTTMDRDMESGQQYADIDTMAAFSDKGVRLGFIRKVYGLLCAQLAITSAIVGIFTMQSVKTYSVAHPELFWIAFAIMLVTIISMACCSSVRRKSPMNIIFLGLFTFAEGFLLGATTSYYDANEVLLAVGITFFLVLALTIFAFQTKVDFTAFAGILMVAVICLFIFGLIAAFFPYSKTINIVYASL
;
A
#
# COMPACT_ATOMS: atom_id res chain seq x y z
N ALA A 1 17.46 -83.79 13.89
CA ALA A 1 18.25 -82.54 13.95
C ALA A 1 17.48 -81.33 13.40
N ASP A 2 16.13 -81.36 13.36
CA ASP A 2 15.36 -80.44 12.51
C ASP A 2 14.60 -79.30 13.22
N CYS A 3 14.47 -79.32 14.55
CA CYS A 3 13.67 -78.32 15.25
C CYS A 3 14.47 -77.05 15.64
N GLN A 4 15.75 -77.19 16.02
CA GLN A 4 16.59 -76.04 16.45
C GLN A 4 16.93 -75.09 15.30
N THR A 5 17.11 -75.61 14.08
CA THR A 5 17.46 -74.81 12.89
C THR A 5 16.31 -73.91 12.43
N GLN A 6 15.05 -74.33 12.59
CA GLN A 6 13.88 -73.51 12.22
C GLN A 6 13.70 -72.28 13.14
N TYR A 7 13.97 -72.42 14.44
CA TYR A 7 13.83 -71.29 15.39
C TYR A 7 14.83 -70.17 15.12
N ILE A 8 16.08 -70.51 14.79
CA ILE A 8 17.13 -69.53 14.45
C ILE A 8 16.78 -68.79 13.14
N TYR A 9 16.25 -69.49 12.14
CA TYR A 9 15.83 -68.89 10.87
C TYR A 9 14.68 -67.89 11.05
N LYS A 10 13.70 -68.19 11.92
CA LYS A 10 12.56 -67.31 12.20
C LYS A 10 13.02 -66.01 12.90
N TYR A 11 13.98 -66.11 13.83
CA TYR A 11 14.59 -64.95 14.50
C TYR A 11 15.41 -64.08 13.53
N PHE A 12 16.24 -64.68 12.68
CA PHE A 12 17.06 -63.93 11.71
C PHE A 12 16.19 -63.20 10.68
N ASN A 13 15.12 -63.85 10.19
CA ASN A 13 14.20 -63.22 9.23
C ASN A 13 13.36 -62.10 9.89
N SER A 14 12.98 -62.26 11.17
CA SER A 14 12.32 -61.19 11.94
C SER A 14 13.24 -60.00 12.18
N PHE A 15 14.53 -60.23 12.47
CA PHE A 15 15.52 -59.15 12.64
C PHE A 15 15.80 -58.43 11.32
N ARG A 16 15.89 -59.18 10.21
CA ARG A 16 16.05 -58.62 8.85
C ARG A 16 14.81 -57.84 8.40
N CYS A 17 13.61 -58.25 8.83
CA CYS A 17 12.37 -57.52 8.63
C CYS A 17 12.36 -56.22 9.47
N LEU A 18 12.76 -56.26 10.74
CA LEU A 18 12.88 -55.07 11.60
C LEU A 18 13.94 -54.07 11.10
N LEU A 19 15.09 -54.54 10.61
CA LEU A 19 16.11 -53.70 9.98
C LEU A 19 15.59 -53.05 8.68
N ARG A 20 14.81 -53.80 7.89
CA ARG A 20 14.14 -53.26 6.69
C ARG A 20 13.07 -52.22 7.05
N ILE A 21 12.28 -52.47 8.10
CA ILE A 21 11.26 -51.53 8.60
C ILE A 21 11.93 -50.26 9.16
N LYS A 22 13.02 -50.39 9.93
CA LYS A 22 13.79 -49.26 10.45
C LYS A 22 14.33 -48.39 9.31
N THR A 23 14.94 -49.00 8.30
CA THR A 23 15.50 -48.29 7.14
C THR A 23 14.44 -47.68 6.20
N THR A 24 13.22 -48.22 6.14
CA THR A 24 12.11 -47.55 5.45
C THR A 24 11.59 -46.37 6.27
N MET A 25 11.43 -46.52 7.60
CA MET A 25 10.98 -45.43 8.47
C MET A 25 11.97 -44.26 8.50
N ASP A 26 13.29 -44.52 8.50
CA ASP A 26 14.30 -43.46 8.44
C ASP A 26 14.22 -42.69 7.10
N ARG A 27 14.02 -43.38 5.97
CA ARG A 27 13.82 -42.73 4.65
C ARG A 27 12.50 -41.96 4.54
N ASP A 28 11.43 -42.45 5.15
CA ASP A 28 10.13 -41.77 5.19
C ASP A 28 10.20 -40.51 6.08
N MET A 29 11.03 -40.54 7.13
CA MET A 29 11.28 -39.39 8.01
C MET A 29 12.16 -38.33 7.33
N GLU A 30 13.22 -38.73 6.61
CA GLU A 30 14.06 -37.82 5.83
C GLU A 30 13.28 -37.17 4.67
N SER A 31 12.44 -37.93 3.96
CA SER A 31 11.60 -37.40 2.88
C SER A 31 10.46 -36.49 3.40
N GLY A 32 9.85 -36.83 4.54
CA GLY A 32 8.87 -35.98 5.21
C GLY A 32 9.47 -34.67 5.74
N GLN A 33 10.68 -34.71 6.29
CA GLN A 33 11.38 -33.51 6.77
C GLN A 33 11.84 -32.62 5.61
N GLN A 34 12.27 -33.20 4.49
CA GLN A 34 12.62 -32.47 3.29
C GLN A 34 11.40 -31.81 2.63
N TYR A 35 10.22 -32.46 2.64
CA TYR A 35 8.98 -31.84 2.15
C TYR A 35 8.54 -30.67 3.04
N ALA A 36 8.63 -30.82 4.37
CA ALA A 36 8.31 -29.76 5.32
C ALA A 36 9.22 -28.53 5.19
N ASP A 37 10.52 -28.73 4.94
CA ASP A 37 11.46 -27.63 4.69
C ASP A 37 11.16 -26.93 3.36
N ILE A 38 10.91 -27.68 2.28
CA ILE A 38 10.55 -27.11 0.96
C ILE A 38 9.24 -26.31 1.02
N ASP A 39 8.20 -26.83 1.67
CA ASP A 39 6.92 -26.12 1.85
C ASP A 39 7.10 -24.86 2.71
N THR A 40 7.95 -24.94 3.74
CA THR A 40 8.28 -23.80 4.59
C THR A 40 9.02 -22.72 3.79
N MET A 41 10.03 -23.10 2.99
CA MET A 41 10.77 -22.18 2.11
C MET A 41 9.89 -21.60 0.99
N ALA A 42 9.01 -22.40 0.39
CA ALA A 42 8.05 -21.94 -0.62
C ALA A 42 7.02 -20.97 0.01
N ALA A 43 6.53 -21.25 1.21
CA ALA A 43 5.63 -20.37 1.94
C ALA A 43 6.32 -19.06 2.37
N PHE A 44 7.60 -19.09 2.74
CA PHE A 44 8.39 -17.88 3.00
C PHE A 44 8.67 -17.09 1.73
N SER A 45 8.91 -17.77 0.59
CA SER A 45 9.11 -17.14 -0.71
C SER A 45 7.85 -16.42 -1.19
N ASP A 46 6.68 -17.08 -1.17
CA ASP A 46 5.40 -16.47 -1.56
C ASP A 46 5.05 -15.25 -0.68
N LYS A 47 5.19 -15.40 0.64
CA LYS A 47 5.02 -14.28 1.59
C LYS A 47 6.03 -13.16 1.33
N GLY A 48 7.29 -13.49 1.07
CA GLY A 48 8.36 -12.53 0.80
C GLY A 48 8.13 -11.75 -0.50
N VAL A 49 7.68 -12.43 -1.56
CA VAL A 49 7.33 -11.80 -2.85
C VAL A 49 6.13 -10.87 -2.70
N ARG A 50 5.07 -11.30 -1.99
CA ARG A 50 3.89 -10.48 -1.70
C ARG A 50 4.24 -9.24 -0.86
N LEU A 51 5.00 -9.42 0.22
CA LEU A 51 5.48 -8.32 1.06
C LEU A 51 6.41 -7.38 0.29
N GLY A 52 7.20 -7.88 -0.66
CA GLY A 52 8.03 -7.08 -1.55
C GLY A 52 7.22 -6.17 -2.48
N PHE A 53 6.11 -6.66 -3.03
CA PHE A 53 5.19 -5.85 -3.81
C PHE A 53 4.50 -4.78 -2.95
N ILE A 54 3.96 -5.18 -1.80
CA ILE A 54 3.28 -4.29 -0.85
C ILE A 54 4.25 -3.18 -0.39
N ARG A 55 5.48 -3.53 0.02
CA ARG A 55 6.50 -2.56 0.46
C ARG A 55 6.84 -1.53 -0.62
N LYS A 56 6.86 -1.93 -1.90
CA LYS A 56 7.09 -1.00 -3.02
C LYS A 56 5.94 -0.01 -3.20
N VAL A 57 4.70 -0.48 -3.13
CA VAL A 57 3.51 0.37 -3.32
C VAL A 57 3.33 1.35 -2.15
N TYR A 58 3.36 0.85 -0.93
CA TYR A 58 3.21 1.69 0.27
C TYR A 58 4.43 2.58 0.52
N GLY A 59 5.63 2.12 0.17
CA GLY A 59 6.83 2.96 0.20
C GLY A 59 6.73 4.14 -0.76
N LEU A 60 6.16 3.93 -1.95
CA LEU A 60 5.88 5.02 -2.89
C LEU A 60 4.85 6.00 -2.31
N LEU A 61 3.74 5.52 -1.74
CA LEU A 61 2.70 6.37 -1.14
C LEU A 61 3.25 7.24 0.01
N CYS A 62 4.05 6.66 0.91
CA CYS A 62 4.70 7.43 1.97
C CYS A 62 5.65 8.49 1.41
N ALA A 63 6.42 8.16 0.36
CA ALA A 63 7.29 9.12 -0.30
C ALA A 63 6.49 10.27 -0.94
N GLN A 64 5.36 9.97 -1.58
CA GLN A 64 4.48 10.98 -2.17
C GLN A 64 3.96 11.95 -1.10
N LEU A 65 3.48 11.44 0.03
CA LEU A 65 2.99 12.26 1.14
C LEU A 65 4.09 13.09 1.82
N ALA A 66 5.31 12.55 1.91
CA ALA A 66 6.45 13.29 2.42
C ALA A 66 6.84 14.45 1.48
N ILE A 67 6.81 14.21 0.16
CA ILE A 67 7.13 15.23 -0.83
C ILE A 67 6.07 16.33 -0.83
N THR A 68 4.78 15.99 -0.84
CA THR A 68 3.70 16.99 -0.84
C THR A 68 3.68 17.79 0.46
N SER A 69 3.86 17.15 1.62
CA SER A 69 3.94 17.86 2.90
C SER A 69 5.14 18.81 2.97
N ALA A 70 6.30 18.42 2.43
CA ALA A 70 7.46 19.30 2.33
C ALA A 70 7.21 20.52 1.42
N ILE A 71 6.59 20.31 0.24
CA ILE A 71 6.25 21.41 -0.68
C ILE A 71 5.26 22.36 0.00
N VAL A 72 4.19 21.86 0.62
CA VAL A 72 3.22 22.68 1.34
C VAL A 72 3.91 23.46 2.47
N GLY A 73 4.80 22.81 3.22
CA GLY A 73 5.61 23.47 4.26
C GLY A 73 6.42 24.66 3.74
N ILE A 74 7.03 24.55 2.55
CA ILE A 74 7.74 25.67 1.91
C ILE A 74 6.77 26.81 1.55
N PHE A 75 5.58 26.49 1.04
CA PHE A 75 4.57 27.47 0.68
C PHE A 75 3.97 28.22 1.88
N THR A 76 4.07 27.67 3.10
CA THR A 76 3.67 28.39 4.31
C THR A 76 4.59 29.57 4.66
N MET A 77 5.80 29.64 4.09
CA MET A 77 6.71 30.78 4.29
C MET A 77 6.15 32.05 3.66
N GLN A 78 6.15 33.15 4.40
CA GLN A 78 5.52 34.42 3.99
C GLN A 78 5.98 34.91 2.62
N SER A 79 7.27 34.76 2.28
CA SER A 79 7.82 35.16 0.99
C SER A 79 7.24 34.35 -0.18
N VAL A 80 7.08 33.03 0.01
CA VAL A 80 6.56 32.12 -1.02
C VAL A 80 5.04 32.28 -1.14
N LYS A 81 4.35 32.42 -0.01
CA LYS A 81 2.91 32.71 0.06
C LYS A 81 2.55 33.96 -0.76
N THR A 82 3.28 35.06 -0.55
CA THR A 82 3.01 36.33 -1.24
C THR A 82 3.27 36.23 -2.74
N TYR A 83 4.33 35.51 -3.14
CA TYR A 83 4.66 35.27 -4.56
C TYR A 83 3.60 34.41 -5.26
N SER A 84 3.14 33.35 -4.59
CA SER A 84 2.09 32.44 -5.09
C SER A 84 0.77 33.18 -5.34
N VAL A 85 0.37 34.06 -4.41
CA VAL A 85 -0.85 34.86 -4.55
C VAL A 85 -0.72 35.93 -5.64
N ALA A 86 0.48 36.49 -5.84
CA ALA A 86 0.74 37.48 -6.88
C ALA A 86 0.73 36.90 -8.30
N HIS A 87 1.01 35.60 -8.47
CA HIS A 87 1.08 34.93 -9.76
C HIS A 87 0.09 33.75 -9.87
N PRO A 88 -1.23 34.02 -9.98
CA PRO A 88 -2.24 32.97 -10.12
C PRO A 88 -2.09 32.13 -11.38
N GLU A 89 -1.32 32.60 -12.36
CA GLU A 89 -1.03 31.84 -13.59
C GLU A 89 -0.29 30.53 -13.30
N LEU A 90 0.57 30.51 -12.27
CA LEU A 90 1.29 29.30 -11.88
C LEU A 90 0.33 28.20 -11.40
N PHE A 91 -0.77 28.57 -10.75
CA PHE A 91 -1.81 27.63 -10.32
C PHE A 91 -2.48 26.95 -11.51
N TRP A 92 -2.90 27.73 -12.52
CA TRP A 92 -3.56 27.18 -13.71
C TRP A 92 -2.63 26.30 -14.55
N ILE A 93 -1.36 26.67 -14.66
CA ILE A 93 -0.34 25.86 -15.35
C ILE A 93 -0.15 24.52 -14.62
N ALA A 94 0.02 24.55 -13.30
CA ALA A 94 0.16 23.32 -12.50
C ALA A 94 -1.09 22.43 -12.60
N PHE A 95 -2.28 23.04 -12.63
CA PHE A 95 -3.56 22.34 -12.80
C PHE A 95 -3.65 21.63 -14.16
N ALA A 96 -3.26 22.31 -15.23
CA ALA A 96 -3.22 21.72 -16.56
C ALA A 96 -2.21 20.55 -16.63
N ILE A 97 -1.02 20.70 -16.06
CA ILE A 97 -0.01 19.63 -16.01
C ILE A 97 -0.52 18.41 -15.24
N MET A 98 -1.15 18.63 -14.08
CA MET A 98 -1.75 17.55 -13.30
C MET A 98 -2.81 16.80 -14.11
N LEU A 99 -3.72 17.53 -14.79
CA LEU A 99 -4.75 16.92 -15.63
C LEU A 99 -4.17 16.12 -16.80
N VAL A 100 -3.19 16.67 -17.52
CA VAL A 100 -2.56 15.96 -18.65
C VAL A 100 -1.88 14.68 -18.15
N THR A 101 -1.22 14.75 -16.99
CA THR A 101 -0.52 13.62 -16.39
C THR A 101 -1.48 12.52 -15.95
N ILE A 102 -2.61 12.88 -15.31
CA ILE A 102 -3.61 11.91 -14.86
C ILE A 102 -4.34 11.25 -16.04
N ILE A 103 -4.67 12.01 -17.08
CA ILE A 103 -5.29 11.49 -18.31
C ILE A 103 -4.33 10.53 -19.01
N SER A 104 -3.04 10.89 -19.10
CA SER A 104 -2.02 10.02 -19.71
C SER A 104 -1.88 8.69 -18.96
N MET A 105 -1.89 8.70 -17.62
CA MET A 105 -1.84 7.48 -16.79
C MET A 105 -3.13 6.65 -16.86
N ALA A 106 -4.28 7.29 -17.08
CA ALA A 106 -5.58 6.64 -17.18
C ALA A 106 -5.78 5.97 -18.56
N CYS A 107 -5.52 6.70 -19.65
CA CYS A 107 -5.75 6.25 -21.02
C CYS A 107 -4.63 5.34 -21.54
N CYS A 108 -3.38 5.52 -21.09
CA CYS A 108 -2.24 4.77 -21.60
C CYS A 108 -1.76 3.71 -20.58
N SER A 109 -2.30 2.50 -20.69
CA SER A 109 -1.87 1.34 -19.87
C SER A 109 -0.38 1.02 -20.01
N SER A 110 0.20 1.35 -21.18
CA SER A 110 1.63 1.17 -21.47
C SER A 110 2.53 2.08 -20.63
N VAL A 111 2.05 3.25 -20.20
CA VAL A 111 2.83 4.18 -19.35
C VAL A 111 2.79 3.72 -17.89
N ARG A 112 1.63 3.23 -17.43
CA ARG A 112 1.45 2.69 -16.06
C ARG A 112 2.23 1.39 -15.81
N ARG A 113 2.32 0.52 -16.81
CA ARG A 113 2.88 -0.84 -16.64
C ARG A 113 4.38 -0.95 -16.95
N LYS A 114 4.98 0.06 -17.58
CA LYS A 114 6.40 0.02 -17.98
C LYS A 114 7.25 0.72 -16.91
N SER A 115 8.06 -0.06 -16.19
CA SER A 115 9.15 0.48 -15.36
C SER A 115 10.29 0.95 -16.29
N PRO A 116 10.88 2.14 -16.11
CA PRO A 116 10.73 3.09 -14.99
C PRO A 116 9.72 4.23 -15.25
N MET A 117 9.10 4.29 -16.43
CA MET A 117 8.19 5.38 -16.84
C MET A 117 7.07 5.63 -15.82
N ASN A 118 6.50 4.58 -15.24
CA ASN A 118 5.46 4.72 -14.20
C ASN A 118 5.91 5.62 -13.03
N ILE A 119 7.11 5.39 -12.49
CA ILE A 119 7.63 6.13 -11.33
C ILE A 119 7.87 7.60 -11.69
N ILE A 120 8.33 7.89 -12.90
CA ILE A 120 8.60 9.26 -13.37
C ILE A 120 7.30 10.05 -13.49
N PHE A 121 6.28 9.48 -14.13
CA PHE A 121 4.97 10.11 -14.25
C PHE A 121 4.28 10.28 -12.90
N LEU A 122 4.40 9.28 -12.00
CA LEU A 122 3.93 9.38 -10.61
C LEU A 122 4.65 10.51 -9.85
N GLY A 123 5.96 10.65 -10.01
CA GLY A 123 6.74 11.74 -9.41
C GLY A 123 6.33 13.10 -9.93
N LEU A 124 6.16 13.25 -11.25
CA LEU A 124 5.70 14.49 -11.89
C LEU A 124 4.31 14.88 -11.39
N PHE A 125 3.39 13.90 -11.33
CA PHE A 125 2.05 14.09 -10.78
C PHE A 125 2.13 14.59 -9.33
N THR A 126 2.93 13.93 -8.49
CA THR A 126 3.11 14.29 -7.07
C THR A 126 3.66 15.70 -6.90
N PHE A 127 4.61 16.10 -7.74
CA PHE A 127 5.18 17.45 -7.69
C PHE A 127 4.15 18.51 -8.11
N ALA A 128 3.42 18.27 -9.21
CA ALA A 128 2.36 19.16 -9.68
C ALA A 128 1.22 19.29 -8.66
N GLU A 129 0.80 18.19 -8.06
CA GLU A 129 -0.20 18.15 -6.98
C GLU A 129 0.30 18.90 -5.74
N GLY A 130 1.54 18.65 -5.30
CA GLY A 130 2.15 19.37 -4.18
C GLY A 130 2.21 20.88 -4.40
N PHE A 131 2.52 21.31 -5.62
CA PHE A 131 2.50 22.73 -6.00
C PHE A 131 1.08 23.32 -5.94
N LEU A 132 0.08 22.60 -6.46
CA LEU A 132 -1.32 23.03 -6.38
C LEU A 132 -1.83 23.14 -4.94
N LEU A 133 -1.52 22.15 -4.11
CA LEU A 133 -1.83 22.18 -2.69
C LEU A 133 -1.12 23.35 -2.00
N GLY A 134 0.18 23.55 -2.25
CA GLY A 134 0.95 24.69 -1.72
C GLY A 134 0.34 26.04 -2.11
N ALA A 135 -0.01 26.22 -3.39
CA ALA A 135 -0.67 27.43 -3.87
C ALA A 135 -2.05 27.64 -3.23
N THR A 136 -2.84 26.57 -3.07
CA THR A 136 -4.15 26.64 -2.41
C THR A 136 -4.01 27.00 -0.92
N THR A 137 -3.04 26.40 -0.23
CA THR A 137 -2.77 26.71 1.18
C THR A 137 -2.28 28.15 1.42
N SER A 138 -1.83 28.84 0.36
CA SER A 138 -1.46 30.26 0.42
C SER A 138 -2.66 31.18 0.69
N TYR A 139 -3.90 30.70 0.59
CA TYR A 139 -5.11 31.44 0.97
C TYR A 139 -5.52 31.22 2.43
N TYR A 140 -4.93 30.23 3.10
CA TYR A 140 -5.24 29.87 4.49
C TYR A 140 -4.11 30.31 5.43
N ASP A 141 -4.38 30.27 6.74
CA ASP A 141 -3.38 30.59 7.76
C ASP A 141 -2.37 29.46 7.93
N ALA A 142 -1.09 29.83 8.03
CA ALA A 142 0.02 28.87 8.07
C ALA A 142 -0.06 27.90 9.26
N ASN A 143 -0.54 28.39 10.42
CA ASN A 143 -0.68 27.57 11.62
C ASN A 143 -1.74 26.47 11.45
N GLU A 144 -2.89 26.81 10.85
CA GLU A 144 -3.98 25.87 10.58
C GLU A 144 -3.54 24.83 9.55
N VAL A 145 -2.88 25.27 8.48
CA VAL A 145 -2.38 24.39 7.41
C VAL A 145 -1.33 23.42 7.94
N LEU A 146 -0.34 23.90 8.69
CA LEU A 146 0.75 23.06 9.19
C LEU A 146 0.25 22.01 10.17
N LEU A 147 -0.73 22.36 11.02
CA LEU A 147 -1.37 21.43 11.94
C LEU A 147 -2.16 20.35 11.18
N ALA A 148 -2.96 20.74 10.17
CA ALA A 148 -3.70 19.80 9.34
C ALA A 148 -2.79 18.82 8.56
N VAL A 149 -1.72 19.35 7.94
CA VAL A 149 -0.72 18.54 7.22
C VAL A 149 0.01 17.60 8.17
N GLY A 150 0.34 18.06 9.38
CA GLY A 150 0.96 17.23 10.41
C GLY A 150 0.07 16.04 10.79
N ILE A 151 -1.19 16.28 11.15
CA ILE A 151 -2.12 15.23 11.55
C ILE A 151 -2.33 14.21 10.42
N THR A 152 -2.57 14.68 9.19
CA THR A 152 -2.77 13.80 8.02
C THR A 152 -1.54 12.94 7.73
N PHE A 153 -0.33 13.52 7.81
CA PHE A 153 0.92 12.76 7.62
C PHE A 153 1.07 11.65 8.67
N PHE A 154 0.88 11.96 9.96
CA PHE A 154 0.99 10.97 11.02
C PHE A 154 -0.09 9.89 10.93
N LEU A 155 -1.34 10.26 10.61
CA LEU A 155 -2.43 9.30 10.44
C LEU A 155 -2.14 8.33 9.29
N VAL A 156 -1.71 8.83 8.13
CA VAL A 156 -1.42 7.93 6.99
C VAL A 156 -0.19 7.07 7.28
N LEU A 157 0.82 7.59 7.98
CA LEU A 157 1.97 6.79 8.40
C LEU A 157 1.53 5.67 9.37
N ALA A 158 0.69 5.98 10.36
CA ALA A 158 0.15 5.00 11.29
C ALA A 158 -0.69 3.93 10.57
N LEU A 159 -1.58 4.34 9.66
CA LEU A 159 -2.37 3.43 8.83
C LEU A 159 -1.50 2.56 7.92
N THR A 160 -0.41 3.11 7.39
CA THR A 160 0.54 2.37 6.56
C THR A 160 1.27 1.31 7.37
N ILE A 161 1.75 1.66 8.58
CA ILE A 161 2.36 0.70 9.51
C ILE A 161 1.34 -0.38 9.94
N PHE A 162 0.09 0.03 10.21
CA PHE A 162 -0.98 -0.88 10.55
C PHE A 162 -1.33 -1.83 9.39
N ALA A 163 -1.34 -1.33 8.15
CA ALA A 163 -1.59 -2.13 6.95
C ALA A 163 -0.49 -3.19 6.71
N PHE A 164 0.76 -2.92 7.11
CA PHE A 164 1.84 -3.92 7.03
C PHE A 164 1.74 -5.02 8.09
N GLN A 165 1.20 -4.71 9.27
CA GLN A 165 1.10 -5.65 10.39
C GLN A 165 -0.22 -6.45 10.36
N THR A 166 -1.26 -5.87 9.76
CA THR A 166 -2.60 -6.43 9.78
C THR A 166 -2.74 -7.60 8.81
N LYS A 167 -3.16 -8.75 9.34
CA LYS A 167 -3.56 -9.95 8.58
C LYS A 167 -5.07 -10.01 8.30
N VAL A 168 -5.81 -8.95 8.65
CA VAL A 168 -7.27 -8.87 8.53
C VAL A 168 -7.63 -8.43 7.12
N ASP A 169 -8.43 -9.25 6.43
CA ASP A 169 -8.97 -8.93 5.12
C ASP A 169 -10.14 -7.94 5.25
N PHE A 170 -9.91 -6.66 4.97
CA PHE A 170 -10.94 -5.61 4.99
C PHE A 170 -11.87 -5.61 3.76
N THR A 171 -11.91 -6.70 2.98
CA THR A 171 -12.74 -6.81 1.78
C THR A 171 -14.22 -6.56 2.07
N ALA A 172 -14.72 -6.93 3.26
CA ALA A 172 -16.09 -6.66 3.67
C ALA A 172 -16.40 -5.15 3.81
N PHE A 173 -15.40 -4.34 4.19
CA PHE A 173 -15.56 -2.88 4.33
C PHE A 173 -15.48 -2.15 2.98
N ALA A 174 -14.97 -2.79 1.92
CA ALA A 174 -14.87 -2.19 0.59
C ALA A 174 -16.26 -1.79 0.03
N GLY A 175 -17.30 -2.60 0.30
CA GLY A 175 -18.67 -2.28 -0.08
C GLY A 175 -19.22 -1.04 0.64
N ILE A 176 -18.95 -0.91 1.95
CA ILE A 176 -19.34 0.26 2.75
C ILE A 176 -18.62 1.51 2.26
N LEU A 177 -17.31 1.40 1.96
CA LEU A 177 -16.50 2.50 1.43
C LEU A 177 -17.01 2.97 0.06
N MET A 178 -17.43 2.04 -0.81
CA MET A 178 -17.99 2.41 -2.11
C MET A 178 -19.30 3.20 -1.98
N VAL A 179 -20.19 2.79 -1.07
CA VAL A 179 -21.43 3.54 -0.78
C VAL A 179 -21.10 4.92 -0.20
N ALA A 180 -20.15 4.99 0.75
CA ALA A 180 -19.72 6.26 1.34
C ALA A 180 -19.16 7.25 0.30
N VAL A 181 -18.32 6.78 -0.62
CA VAL A 181 -17.76 7.61 -1.71
C VAL A 181 -18.86 8.12 -2.65
N ILE A 182 -19.84 7.28 -3.01
CA ILE A 182 -20.97 7.70 -3.85
C ILE A 182 -21.81 8.77 -3.15
N CYS A 183 -22.09 8.58 -1.85
CA CYS A 183 -22.79 9.58 -1.04
C CYS A 183 -22.02 10.90 -1.01
N LEU A 184 -20.72 10.88 -0.70
CA LEU A 184 -19.87 12.07 -0.70
C LEU A 184 -19.85 12.77 -2.06
N PHE A 185 -19.80 12.02 -3.16
CA PHE A 185 -19.80 12.58 -4.51
C PHE A 185 -21.11 13.30 -4.84
N ILE A 186 -22.27 12.70 -4.52
CA ILE A 186 -23.58 13.32 -4.74
C ILE A 186 -23.75 14.56 -3.84
N PHE A 187 -23.40 14.48 -2.56
CA PHE A 187 -23.43 15.62 -1.65
C PHE A 187 -22.49 16.75 -2.09
N GLY A 188 -21.29 16.43 -2.57
CA GLY A 188 -20.33 17.40 -3.10
C GLY A 188 -20.85 18.09 -4.37
N LEU A 189 -21.52 17.37 -5.27
CA LEU A 189 -22.19 17.95 -6.43
C LEU A 189 -23.30 18.92 -6.02
N ILE A 190 -24.14 18.53 -5.05
CA ILE A 190 -25.21 19.40 -4.53
C ILE A 190 -24.60 20.65 -3.88
N ALA A 191 -23.57 20.49 -3.04
CA ALA A 191 -22.88 21.61 -2.39
C ALA A 191 -22.21 22.57 -3.40
N ALA A 192 -21.83 22.10 -4.58
CA ALA A 192 -21.25 22.94 -5.64
C ALA A 192 -22.30 23.84 -6.35
N PHE A 193 -23.57 23.41 -6.44
CA PHE A 193 -24.63 24.17 -7.12
C PHE A 193 -25.54 24.98 -6.19
N PHE A 194 -25.63 24.62 -4.90
CA PHE A 194 -26.47 25.32 -3.91
C PHE A 194 -25.70 26.38 -3.10
N PRO A 195 -26.38 27.43 -2.57
CA PRO A 195 -25.70 28.53 -1.89
C PRO A 195 -24.95 28.12 -0.62
N TYR A 196 -23.78 28.74 -0.47
CA TYR A 196 -22.76 28.46 0.54
C TYR A 196 -23.29 28.71 1.96
N SER A 197 -23.48 27.65 2.76
CA SER A 197 -23.74 27.77 4.21
C SER A 197 -22.64 27.10 5.02
N LYS A 198 -22.21 27.75 6.11
CA LYS A 198 -21.14 27.25 6.98
C LYS A 198 -21.46 25.87 7.57
N THR A 199 -22.74 25.62 7.87
CA THR A 199 -23.20 24.33 8.39
C THR A 199 -23.01 23.20 7.38
N ILE A 200 -23.29 23.44 6.09
CA ILE A 200 -23.09 22.42 5.03
C ILE A 200 -21.60 22.07 4.90
N ASN A 201 -20.70 23.05 4.98
CA ASN A 201 -19.25 22.79 4.93
C ASN A 201 -18.73 21.99 6.12
N ILE A 202 -19.21 22.28 7.34
CA ILE A 202 -18.77 21.55 8.53
C ILE A 202 -19.27 20.10 8.48
N VAL A 203 -20.52 19.90 8.08
CA VAL A 203 -21.08 18.54 7.90
C VAL A 203 -20.32 17.79 6.82
N TYR A 204 -20.05 18.44 5.67
CA TYR A 204 -19.29 17.84 4.58
C TYR A 204 -17.86 17.47 4.99
N ALA A 205 -17.18 18.30 5.79
CA ALA A 205 -15.83 18.03 6.26
C ALA A 205 -15.75 16.89 7.31
N SER A 206 -16.87 16.55 7.95
CA SER A 206 -16.94 15.50 8.99
C SER A 206 -17.30 14.12 8.47
N LEU A 207 -17.74 14.02 7.22
CA LEU A 207 -18.31 12.83 6.57
C LEU A 207 -17.27 12.14 5.69
#